data_AF-A0A9D1DLE3-F1
#
_entry.id   AF-A0A9D1DLE3-F1
#
_cell.length_a   1.000
_cell.length_b   1.000
_cell.length_c   1.000
_cell.angle_alpha   90.00
_cell.angle_beta   90.00
_cell.angle_gamma   90.00
#
_symmetry.space_group_name_H-M   'P 1'
#
loop_
_entity.id
_entity.type
_entity.pdbx_description
1 polymer ?
#
loop_
_entity_poly.entity_id
_entity_poly.type
_entity_poly.pdbx_seq_one_letter_code
_entity_poly.pdbx_strand_id
1 'polypeptide(L)'
;MKKNILYISPMQARALALEAANVRSARFDSQKLLEGGSLYELEFTTEEMHYCCYIDAASGEALGLDYFPVPVESYPSYFEERRCERQSVSA
;
A
#
# COMPACT_ATOMS: atom_id res chain seq x y z
N MET A 1 -1.40 27.14 -25.11
CA MET A 1 -2.38 27.37 -24.03
C MET A 1 -1.76 26.89 -22.73
N LYS A 2 -1.50 27.79 -21.77
CA LYS A 2 -1.03 27.39 -20.45
C LYS A 2 -2.24 26.82 -19.71
N LYS A 3 -2.31 25.49 -19.53
CA LYS A 3 -3.28 24.92 -18.59
C LYS A 3 -2.88 25.50 -17.22
N ASN A 4 -3.78 26.23 -16.57
CA ASN A 4 -3.60 26.57 -15.16
C ASN A 4 -3.69 25.25 -14.41
N ILE A 5 -2.53 24.65 -14.15
CA ILE A 5 -2.43 23.39 -13.41
C ILE A 5 -2.69 23.76 -11.95
N LEU A 6 -3.95 23.62 -11.53
CA LEU A 6 -4.33 23.70 -10.13
C LEU A 6 -3.92 22.38 -9.50
N TYR A 7 -2.80 22.39 -8.78
CA TYR A 7 -2.38 21.22 -8.02
C TYR A 7 -3.46 20.89 -6.98
N ILE A 8 -3.85 19.62 -6.91
CA ILE A 8 -4.80 19.18 -5.88
C ILE A 8 -4.20 19.40 -4.49
N SER A 9 -5.05 19.68 -3.51
CA SER A 9 -4.60 19.77 -2.13
C SER A 9 -4.32 18.36 -1.57
N PRO A 10 -3.43 18.22 -0.57
CA PRO A 10 -3.18 16.92 0.07
C PRO A 10 -4.44 16.34 0.71
N MET A 11 -5.38 17.17 1.17
CA MET A 11 -6.68 16.69 1.67
C MET A 11 -7.52 16.03 0.58
N GLN A 12 -7.50 16.61 -0.63
CA GLN A 12 -8.20 16.07 -1.78
C GLN A 12 -7.55 14.78 -2.28
N ALA A 13 -6.22 14.72 -2.29
CA ALA A 13 -5.46 13.51 -2.61
C ALA A 13 -5.82 12.35 -1.66
N ARG A 14 -5.95 12.61 -0.35
CA ARG A 14 -6.38 11.60 0.64
C ARG A 14 -7.77 11.05 0.35
N ALA A 15 -8.73 11.92 0.03
CA ALA A 15 -10.08 11.48 -0.31
C ALA A 15 -10.07 10.59 -1.56
N LEU A 16 -9.34 10.99 -2.61
CA LEU A 16 -9.18 10.18 -3.82
C LEU A 16 -8.51 8.83 -3.55
N ALA A 17 -7.50 8.78 -2.69
CA ALA A 17 -6.83 7.53 -2.32
C ALA A 17 -7.77 6.56 -1.58
N LEU A 18 -8.61 7.07 -0.67
CA LEU A 18 -9.62 6.27 0.04
C LEU A 18 -10.67 5.72 -0.93
N GLU A 19 -11.15 6.56 -1.85
CA GLU A 19 -12.11 6.16 -2.89
C GLU A 19 -11.48 5.11 -3.83
N ALA A 20 -10.22 5.29 -4.24
CA ALA A 20 -9.49 4.34 -5.10
C ALA A 20 -9.26 2.98 -4.43
N ALA A 21 -8.98 2.97 -3.12
CA ALA A 21 -8.88 1.75 -2.34
C ALA A 21 -10.24 1.18 -1.91
N ASN A 22 -11.34 1.92 -2.13
CA ASN A 22 -12.68 1.58 -1.66
C ASN A 22 -12.73 1.36 -0.12
N VAL A 23 -11.96 2.15 0.62
CA VAL A 23 -11.83 2.06 2.08
C VAL A 23 -12.51 3.28 2.71
N ARG A 24 -13.40 3.05 3.69
CA ARG A 24 -14.07 4.14 4.40
C ARG A 24 -13.16 4.92 5.34
N SER A 25 -12.27 4.19 6.04
CA SER A 25 -11.38 4.74 7.04
C SER A 25 -10.06 3.97 6.99
N ALA A 26 -8.96 4.68 6.79
CA ALA A 26 -7.62 4.13 6.88
C ALA A 26 -6.72 5.04 7.72
N ARG A 27 -5.65 4.46 8.27
CA ARG A 27 -4.62 5.21 8.98
C ARG A 27 -3.57 5.64 7.97
N PHE A 28 -3.43 6.95 7.75
CA PHE A 28 -2.35 7.47 6.91
C PHE A 28 -1.04 7.44 7.68
N ASP A 29 -0.06 6.69 7.17
CA ASP A 29 1.30 6.62 7.72
C ASP A 29 2.20 7.70 7.11
N SER A 30 2.05 7.94 5.81
CA SER A 30 2.92 8.86 5.06
C SER A 30 2.15 9.57 3.96
N GLN A 31 2.49 10.83 3.73
CA GLN A 31 2.06 11.59 2.57
C GLN A 31 3.27 12.36 2.05
N LYS A 32 3.65 12.13 0.79
CA LYS A 32 4.79 12.80 0.17
C LYS A 32 4.39 13.30 -1.20
N LEU A 33 4.84 14.51 -1.52
CA LEU A 33 4.80 15.06 -2.86
C LEU A 33 6.20 14.86 -3.44
N LEU A 34 6.33 14.03 -4.48
CA LEU A 34 7.61 13.75 -5.11
C LEU A 34 8.11 14.94 -5.94
N GLU A 35 9.43 15.11 -5.99
CA GLU A 35 10.07 16.21 -6.72
C GLU A 35 9.79 16.11 -8.22
N GLY A 36 9.14 17.16 -8.74
CA GLY A 36 8.40 17.17 -9.99
C GLY A 36 7.03 17.84 -9.81
N GLY A 37 6.51 17.85 -8.57
CA GLY A 37 5.28 18.57 -8.19
C GLY A 37 3.99 17.96 -8.75
N SER A 38 4.11 16.87 -9.51
CA SER A 38 3.01 16.24 -10.24
C SER A 38 2.56 14.92 -9.62
N LEU A 39 3.21 14.41 -8.57
CA LEU A 39 2.93 13.07 -8.05
C LEU A 39 2.84 13.07 -6.53
N TYR A 40 1.66 12.72 -6.03
CA TYR A 40 1.40 12.40 -4.64
C TYR A 40 1.57 10.90 -4.40
N GLU A 41 2.36 10.57 -3.39
CA GLU A 41 2.47 9.24 -2.81
C GLU A 41 1.78 9.26 -1.44
N LEU A 42 0.76 8.42 -1.30
CA LEU A 42 -0.03 8.27 -0.08
C LEU A 42 0.09 6.84 0.40
N GLU A 43 0.68 6.66 1.56
CA GLU A 43 0.81 5.36 2.22
C GLU A 43 -0.16 5.33 3.39
N PHE A 44 -1.08 4.38 3.36
CA PHE A 44 -2.05 4.20 4.42
C PHE A 44 -2.27 2.72 4.71
N THR A 45 -2.54 2.45 5.98
CA THR A 45 -2.62 1.11 6.51
C THR A 45 -3.99 0.89 7.12
N THR A 46 -4.52 -0.30 6.92
CA THR A 46 -5.72 -0.84 7.58
C THR A 46 -5.30 -1.91 8.58
N GLU A 47 -6.25 -2.56 9.26
CA GLU A 47 -5.90 -3.60 10.26
C GLU A 47 -5.11 -4.78 9.66
N GLU A 48 -5.34 -5.10 8.38
CA GLU A 48 -4.77 -6.31 7.74
C GLU A 48 -3.93 -6.01 6.49
N MET A 49 -4.08 -4.83 5.89
CA MET A 49 -3.44 -4.49 4.61
C MET A 49 -2.83 -3.08 4.65
N HIS A 50 -1.63 -2.95 4.09
CA HIS A 50 -1.05 -1.68 3.68
C HIS A 50 -1.43 -1.36 2.24
N TYR A 51 -1.64 -0.08 1.98
CA TYR A 51 -1.98 0.45 0.68
C TYR A 51 -1.03 1.59 0.33
N CYS A 52 -0.53 1.56 -0.90
CA CYS A 52 0.28 2.61 -1.50
C CYS A 52 -0.46 3.14 -2.72
N CYS A 53 -0.86 4.41 -2.67
CA CYS A 53 -1.57 5.05 -3.77
C CYS A 53 -0.73 6.17 -4.38
N TYR A 54 -0.68 6.20 -5.71
CA TYR A 54 0.01 7.18 -6.52
C TYR A 54 -1.01 8.03 -7.25
N ILE A 55 -1.05 9.33 -6.95
CA ILE A 55 -2.05 10.26 -7.52
C ILE A 55 -1.32 11.37 -8.26
N ASP A 56 -1.75 11.64 -9.50
CA ASP A 56 -1.26 12.77 -10.26
C ASP A 56 -1.80 14.07 -9.66
N ALA A 57 -0.91 14.96 -9.22
CA ALA A 57 -1.27 16.22 -8.58
C ALA A 57 -1.90 17.23 -9.54
N ALA A 58 -1.67 17.09 -10.85
CA ALA A 58 -2.15 18.01 -11.88
C ALA A 58 -3.54 17.65 -12.40
N SER A 59 -3.85 16.35 -12.54
CA SER A 59 -5.11 15.80 -13.04
C SER A 59 -6.03 15.33 -11.91
N GLY A 60 -5.46 14.91 -10.76
CA GLY A 60 -6.19 14.26 -9.69
C GLY A 60 -6.53 12.80 -9.98
N GLU A 61 -5.88 12.19 -10.97
CA GLU A 61 -6.10 10.79 -11.34
C GLU A 61 -5.20 9.88 -10.51
N ALA A 62 -5.76 8.79 -10.00
CA ALA A 62 -4.98 7.72 -9.39
C ALA A 62 -4.25 6.94 -10.50
N LEU A 63 -2.93 7.08 -10.54
CA LEU A 63 -2.06 6.40 -11.49
C LEU A 63 -1.87 4.93 -11.14
N GLY A 64 -1.93 4.61 -9.84
CA GLY A 64 -1.76 3.25 -9.35
C GLY A 64 -2.17 3.09 -7.90
N LEU A 65 -2.57 1.85 -7.57
CA LEU A 65 -2.85 1.38 -6.23
C LEU A 65 -2.11 0.06 -6.06
N ASP A 66 -1.16 0.01 -5.14
CA ASP A 66 -0.53 -1.22 -4.67
C ASP A 66 -1.05 -1.55 -3.27
N TYR A 67 -1.21 -2.83 -2.97
CA TYR A 67 -1.64 -3.27 -1.65
C TYR A 67 -0.93 -4.56 -1.28
N PHE A 68 -0.49 -4.64 -0.03
CA PHE A 68 0.19 -5.80 0.51
C PHE A 68 -0.35 -6.15 1.89
N PRO A 69 -0.48 -7.46 2.21
CA PRO A 69 -0.90 -7.88 3.54
C PRO A 69 0.16 -7.45 4.56
N VAL A 70 -0.30 -6.92 5.70
CA VAL A 70 0.56 -6.69 6.85
C VAL A 70 1.02 -8.08 7.31
N PRO A 71 2.33 -8.37 7.37
CA PRO A 71 2.80 -9.68 7.81
C PRO A 71 2.33 -9.92 9.24
N VAL A 72 1.50 -10.94 9.44
CA VAL A 72 1.20 -11.44 10.77
C VAL A 72 2.53 -11.97 11.33
N GLU A 73 3.12 -11.25 12.30
CA GLU A 73 4.38 -11.62 12.95
C GLU A 73 4.37 -13.02 13.59
N SER A 74 3.23 -13.71 13.59
CA SER A 74 3.10 -15.11 13.95
C SER A 74 2.56 -15.92 12.78
N TYR A 75 3.45 -16.32 11.86
CA TYR A 75 3.23 -17.55 11.11
C TYR A 75 3.39 -18.70 12.10
N PRO A 76 2.33 -19.45 12.48
CA PRO A 76 2.56 -20.74 13.12
C PRO A 76 3.41 -21.57 12.16
N SER A 77 4.44 -22.19 12.72
CA SER A 77 5.50 -22.98 12.10
C SER A 77 5.00 -24.25 11.37
N TYR A 78 3.94 -24.14 10.58
CA TYR A 78 3.29 -25.24 9.86
C TYR A 78 4.17 -25.86 8.77
N PHE A 79 5.30 -25.23 8.42
CA PHE A 79 6.24 -25.74 7.42
C PHE A 79 7.47 -26.45 8.00
N GLU A 80 7.65 -26.52 9.32
CA GLU A 80 8.80 -27.22 9.92
C GLU A 80 8.59 -28.73 10.19
N GLU A 81 7.47 -29.33 9.78
CA GLU A 81 7.17 -30.75 10.07
C GLU A 81 7.15 -31.68 8.84
N ARG A 82 8.05 -31.45 7.88
CA ARG A 82 8.42 -32.47 6.88
C ARG A 82 9.91 -32.77 6.80
N ARG A 83 10.61 -32.73 7.95
CA ARG A 83 11.78 -33.61 8.12
C ARG A 83 11.29 -35.02 8.39
N CYS A 84 10.88 -35.67 7.29
CA CYS A 84 10.62 -37.09 7.20
C CYS A 84 11.77 -37.87 7.83
N GLU A 85 11.47 -38.59 8.89
CA GLU A 85 12.26 -39.66 9.47
C GLU A 85 12.87 -40.53 8.36
N ARG A 86 14.17 -40.39 8.11
CA ARG A 86 14.97 -41.56 7.73
C ARG A 86 15.45 -42.21 9.01
N GLN A 87 14.52 -42.88 9.64
CA GLN A 87 14.79 -44.04 10.46
C GLN A 87 15.37 -45.12 9.53
N SER A 88 16.68 -45.07 9.27
CA SER A 88 17.40 -46.22 8.70
C SER A 88 17.99 -47.00 9.87
N VAL A 89 17.17 -47.93 10.34
CA VAL A 89 17.48 -49.27 10.82
C VAL A 89 18.93 -49.56 11.24
N SER A 90 19.05 -49.97 12.50
CA SER A 90 20.15 -50.74 13.05
C SER A 90 20.47 -51.97 12.20
N ALA A 91 21.77 -52.20 11.97
CA ALA A 91 22.40 -53.52 11.83
C ALA A 91 23.87 -53.40 12.22
#